data_AF-A0A182J238-F1
#
_entry.id   AF-A0A182J238-F1
#
_cell.length_a   1.000
_cell.length_b   1.000
_cell.length_c   1.000
_cell.angle_alpha   90.00
_cell.angle_beta   90.00
_cell.angle_gamma   90.00
#
_symmetry.space_group_name_H-M   'P 1'
#
loop_
_entity.id
_entity.type
_entity.pdbx_description
1 polymer ?
#
loop_
_entity_poly.entity_id
_entity_poly.type
_entity_poly.pdbx_seq_one_letter_code
_entity_poly.pdbx_strand_id
1 'polypeptide(L)'
;MRAFVCMLLAALAVTVSGQFDTHQWGDRSGIVHLFEWKWDDIANECENFLAPRGYAGVQVSPPTENAVVWNPRRPWWERYQPMSYRLVTRSGNEAQFASMVRRCNDVGVRIYVDLVFNHMA
;
A
#
# COMPACT_ATOMS: atom_id res chain seq x y z
N MET A 1 41.76 10.43 -10.38
CA MET A 1 41.48 9.79 -9.08
C MET A 1 40.52 10.59 -8.19
N ARG A 2 40.79 11.84 -7.81
CA ARG A 2 39.90 12.62 -6.92
C ARG A 2 38.45 12.73 -7.41
N ALA A 3 38.23 13.10 -8.68
CA ALA A 3 36.89 13.19 -9.25
C ALA A 3 36.13 11.85 -9.28
N PHE A 4 36.87 10.74 -9.50
CA PHE A 4 36.29 9.39 -9.54
C PHE A 4 35.85 8.93 -8.14
N VAL A 5 36.66 9.22 -7.12
CA VAL A 5 36.31 8.96 -5.72
C VAL A 5 35.09 9.79 -5.30
N CYS A 6 35.02 11.08 -5.66
CA CYS A 6 33.85 11.91 -5.38
C CYS A 6 32.57 11.40 -6.06
N MET A 7 32.64 10.96 -7.32
CA MET A 7 31.49 10.37 -8.02
C MET A 7 31.03 9.06 -7.38
N LEU A 8 31.96 8.19 -6.98
CA LEU A 8 31.64 6.94 -6.29
C LEU A 8 30.96 7.21 -4.95
N LEU A 9 31.48 8.15 -4.16
CA LEU A 9 30.89 8.56 -2.88
C LEU A 9 29.49 9.16 -3.04
N ALA A 10 29.28 9.99 -4.07
CA ALA A 10 27.95 10.55 -4.37
C ALA A 10 26.95 9.46 -4.77
N ALA A 11 27.35 8.49 -5.61
CA ALA A 11 26.50 7.37 -5.99
C ALA A 11 26.12 6.49 -4.78
N LEU A 12 27.09 6.16 -3.93
CA LEU A 12 26.86 5.43 -2.68
C LEU A 12 25.90 6.20 -1.76
N ALA A 13 26.09 7.51 -1.58
CA ALA A 13 25.22 8.33 -0.76
C ALA A 13 23.77 8.31 -1.27
N VAL A 14 23.53 8.46 -2.58
CA VAL A 14 22.19 8.38 -3.17
C VAL A 14 21.54 7.02 -2.93
N THR A 15 22.29 5.92 -3.12
CA THR A 15 21.75 4.56 -2.88
C THR A 15 21.40 4.32 -1.41
N VAL A 16 22.18 4.85 -0.48
CA VAL A 16 21.94 4.72 0.97
C VAL A 16 20.73 5.55 1.40
N SER A 17 20.53 6.73 0.81
CA SER A 17 19.35 7.56 1.10
C SER A 17 18.04 6.96 0.57
N GLY A 18 18.09 6.24 -0.56
CA GLY A 18 16.90 5.63 -1.16
C GLY A 18 16.26 4.50 -0.34
N GLN A 19 17.01 3.84 0.55
CA GLN A 19 16.49 2.69 1.32
C GLN A 19 15.34 3.04 2.27
N PHE A 20 15.22 4.31 2.65
CA PHE A 20 14.18 4.81 3.55
C PHE A 20 13.16 5.72 2.86
N ASP A 21 13.21 5.82 1.52
CA ASP A 21 12.25 6.61 0.77
C ASP A 21 10.91 5.87 0.69
N THR A 22 9.92 6.40 1.40
CA THR A 22 8.55 5.89 1.36
C THR A 22 7.79 6.34 0.10
N HIS A 23 8.41 7.14 -0.76
CA HIS A 23 7.83 7.75 -1.97
C HIS A 23 6.63 8.66 -1.68
N GLN A 24 6.47 9.12 -0.44
CA GLN A 24 5.48 10.12 -0.05
C GLN A 24 5.83 11.51 -0.61
N TRP A 25 4.84 12.41 -0.66
CA TRP A 25 5.10 13.80 -1.04
C TRP A 25 5.80 14.54 0.11
N GLY A 26 6.60 15.57 -0.21
CA GLY A 26 7.44 16.25 0.77
C GLY A 26 6.69 17.03 1.85
N ASP A 27 5.40 17.32 1.64
CA ASP A 27 4.52 18.05 2.56
C ASP A 27 3.62 17.14 3.40
N ARG A 28 3.86 15.82 3.40
CA ARG A 28 2.99 14.82 4.03
C ARG A 28 3.74 13.89 4.96
N SER A 29 3.04 13.34 5.94
CA SER A 29 3.60 12.36 6.87
C SER A 29 2.53 11.39 7.40
N GLY A 30 2.97 10.26 7.94
CA GLY A 30 2.06 9.28 8.54
C GLY A 30 1.39 8.35 7.52
N ILE A 31 1.46 7.06 7.81
CA ILE A 31 0.80 6.00 7.04
C ILE A 31 -0.27 5.39 7.93
N VAL A 32 -1.50 5.31 7.44
CA VAL A 32 -2.64 4.76 8.19
C VAL A 32 -2.94 3.35 7.71
N HIS A 33 -3.09 2.40 8.63
CA HIS A 33 -3.61 1.08 8.31
C HIS A 33 -5.14 1.09 8.36
N LEU A 34 -5.79 1.19 7.19
CA LEU A 34 -7.26 1.09 7.07
C LEU A 34 -7.69 -0.38 7.01
N PHE A 35 -7.55 -1.04 8.17
CA PHE A 35 -7.73 -2.48 8.31
C PHE A 35 -9.14 -2.93 7.92
N GLU A 36 -9.23 -3.85 6.95
CA GLU A 36 -10.46 -4.42 6.39
C GLU A 36 -11.39 -3.45 5.63
N TRP A 37 -10.92 -2.26 5.29
CA TRP A 37 -11.71 -1.30 4.50
C TRP A 37 -11.86 -1.74 3.04
N LYS A 38 -12.96 -1.33 2.40
CA LYS A 38 -13.20 -1.56 0.97
C LYS A 38 -12.49 -0.51 0.13
N TRP A 39 -12.17 -0.85 -1.12
CA TRP A 39 -11.43 0.03 -2.02
C TRP A 39 -12.11 1.37 -2.24
N ASP A 40 -13.43 1.38 -2.45
CA ASP A 40 -14.19 2.62 -2.68
C ASP A 40 -14.23 3.51 -1.43
N ASP A 41 -14.29 2.92 -0.22
CA ASP A 41 -14.25 3.66 1.05
C ASP A 41 -12.88 4.30 1.26
N ILE A 42 -11.79 3.57 0.98
CA ILE A 42 -10.43 4.11 1.04
C ILE A 42 -10.25 5.26 0.04
N ALA A 43 -10.77 5.12 -1.18
CA ALA A 43 -10.68 6.17 -2.19
C ALA A 43 -11.36 7.47 -1.72
N ASN A 44 -12.55 7.35 -1.12
CA ASN A 44 -13.26 8.48 -0.53
C ASN A 44 -12.50 9.07 0.67
N GLU A 45 -11.91 8.23 1.51
CA GLU A 45 -11.15 8.66 2.70
C GLU A 45 -9.86 9.41 2.30
N CYS A 46 -9.19 8.97 1.22
CA CYS A 46 -8.06 9.68 0.63
C CYS A 46 -8.41 11.12 0.27
N GLU A 47 -9.53 11.33 -0.41
CA GLU A 47 -9.96 12.64 -0.91
C GLU A 47 -10.54 13.52 0.20
N ASN A 48 -11.40 12.97 1.05
CA ASN A 48 -12.21 13.74 1.99
C ASN A 48 -11.50 14.03 3.32
N PHE A 49 -10.51 13.22 3.71
CA PHE A 49 -9.87 13.34 5.03
C PHE A 49 -8.35 13.25 4.97
N LEU A 50 -7.78 12.17 4.42
CA LEU A 50 -6.34 11.92 4.53
C LEU A 50 -5.51 13.00 3.83
N ALA A 51 -5.87 13.36 2.60
CA ALA A 51 -5.16 14.41 1.87
C ALA A 51 -5.30 15.80 2.54
N PRO A 52 -6.52 16.27 2.89
CA PRO A 52 -6.68 17.54 3.62
C PRO A 52 -5.97 17.60 4.97
N ARG A 53 -5.70 16.45 5.60
CA ARG A 53 -5.00 16.36 6.90
C ARG A 53 -3.50 16.06 6.77
N GLY A 54 -2.96 16.00 5.56
CA GLY A 54 -1.52 15.84 5.33
C GLY A 54 -0.99 14.42 5.55
N TYR A 55 -1.85 13.40 5.49
CA TYR A 55 -1.42 12.00 5.56
C TYR A 55 -0.67 11.60 4.28
N ALA A 56 0.39 10.81 4.45
CA ALA A 56 1.27 10.38 3.37
C ALA A 56 0.77 9.15 2.62
N GLY A 57 0.06 8.24 3.29
CA GLY A 57 -0.45 7.05 2.64
C GLY A 57 -1.29 6.12 3.48
N VAL A 58 -1.71 5.03 2.85
CA VAL A 58 -2.57 4.00 3.40
C VAL A 58 -1.91 2.64 3.23
N GLN A 59 -1.80 1.88 4.31
CA GLN A 59 -1.59 0.44 4.23
C GLN A 59 -2.95 -0.24 4.08
N VAL A 60 -3.11 -1.02 3.01
CA VAL A 60 -4.32 -1.79 2.74
C VAL A 60 -4.15 -3.25 3.17
N SER A 61 -5.24 -3.88 3.62
CA SER A 61 -5.27 -5.33 3.87
C SER A 61 -5.03 -6.14 2.57
N PRO A 62 -4.64 -7.42 2.65
CA PRO A 62 -4.18 -8.19 1.48
C PRO A 62 -5.15 -8.15 0.29
N PRO A 63 -4.74 -7.65 -0.90
CA PRO A 63 -5.62 -7.45 -2.04
C PRO A 63 -5.71 -8.67 -2.96
N THR A 64 -4.95 -9.73 -2.67
CA THR A 64 -4.93 -11.00 -3.40
C THR A 64 -6.04 -11.93 -2.94
N GLU A 65 -6.57 -12.75 -3.86
CA GLU A 65 -7.58 -13.78 -3.58
C GLU A 65 -7.15 -14.65 -2.40
N ASN A 66 -8.05 -14.80 -1.43
CA ASN A 66 -7.79 -15.45 -0.16
C ASN A 66 -8.83 -16.53 0.16
N ALA A 67 -8.51 -17.40 1.10
CA ALA A 67 -9.43 -18.42 1.58
C ALA A 67 -10.72 -17.80 2.13
N VAL A 68 -11.86 -18.46 1.90
CA VAL A 68 -13.16 -18.06 2.47
C VAL A 68 -13.49 -18.99 3.63
N VAL A 69 -13.43 -18.46 4.84
CA VAL A 69 -13.62 -19.26 6.06
C VAL A 69 -15.04 -19.07 6.60
N TRP A 70 -15.76 -20.17 6.83
CA TRP A 70 -17.15 -20.15 7.29
C TRP A 70 -17.32 -20.47 8.78
N ASN A 71 -16.34 -21.11 9.42
CA ASN A 71 -16.36 -21.40 10.85
C ASN A 71 -14.99 -21.07 11.50
N PRO A 72 -14.86 -19.95 12.25
CA PRO A 72 -15.87 -18.90 12.45
C PRO A 72 -16.24 -18.19 11.14
N ARG A 73 -17.37 -17.46 11.09
CA ARG A 73 -17.84 -16.82 9.86
C ARG A 73 -16.97 -15.62 9.48
N ARG A 74 -16.24 -15.72 8.37
CA ARG A 74 -15.49 -14.63 7.72
C ARG A 74 -14.55 -13.85 8.67
N PRO A 75 -13.68 -14.53 9.43
CA PRO A 75 -12.70 -13.88 10.29
C PRO A 75 -11.74 -13.01 9.46
N TRP A 76 -11.09 -12.04 10.10
CA TRP A 76 -10.13 -11.15 9.44
C TRP A 76 -8.90 -11.90 8.91
N TRP A 77 -8.46 -12.91 9.66
CA TRP A 77 -7.24 -13.64 9.36
C TRP A 77 -7.35 -14.51 8.10
N GLU A 78 -8.55 -14.69 7.53
CA GLU A 78 -8.71 -15.43 6.27
C GLU A 78 -7.92 -14.76 5.12
N ARG A 79 -7.71 -13.45 5.19
CA ARG A 79 -6.94 -12.69 4.18
C ARG A 79 -5.45 -13.02 4.16
N TYR A 80 -4.95 -13.63 5.24
CA TYR A 80 -3.57 -14.07 5.36
C TYR A 80 -3.39 -15.54 4.93
N GLN A 81 -4.37 -16.12 4.22
CA GLN A 81 -4.28 -17.42 3.56
C GLN A 81 -4.52 -17.23 2.06
N PRO A 82 -3.50 -16.80 1.28
CA PRO A 82 -3.65 -16.56 -0.15
C PRO A 82 -3.98 -17.85 -0.90
N MET A 83 -4.86 -17.74 -1.90
CA MET A 83 -5.26 -18.82 -2.81
C MET A 83 -4.70 -18.59 -4.21
N SER A 84 -4.61 -17.31 -4.63
CA SER A 84 -3.98 -16.89 -5.88
C SER A 84 -3.59 -15.42 -5.80
N TYR A 85 -2.94 -14.89 -6.85
CA TYR A 85 -2.60 -13.47 -6.97
C TYR A 85 -3.64 -12.63 -7.71
N ARG A 86 -4.85 -13.19 -7.96
CA ARG A 86 -5.95 -12.42 -8.55
C ARG A 86 -6.39 -11.33 -7.58
N LEU A 87 -6.68 -10.13 -8.08
CA LEU A 87 -7.07 -8.99 -7.26
C LEU A 87 -8.59 -8.96 -7.00
N VAL A 88 -9.08 -9.98 -6.30
CA VAL A 88 -10.50 -10.11 -5.95
C VAL A 88 -10.63 -10.59 -4.51
N THR A 89 -11.16 -9.73 -3.65
CA THR A 89 -11.27 -10.00 -2.21
C THR A 89 -12.58 -9.46 -1.63
N ARG A 90 -12.73 -9.57 -0.30
CA ARG A 90 -13.82 -8.92 0.44
C ARG A 90 -13.84 -7.39 0.29
N SER A 91 -12.69 -6.76 0.03
CA SER A 91 -12.59 -5.31 -0.16
C SER A 91 -13.06 -4.82 -1.53
N GLY A 92 -13.12 -5.70 -2.53
CA GLY A 92 -13.54 -5.38 -3.90
C GLY A 92 -12.74 -6.12 -4.98
N ASN A 93 -12.99 -5.76 -6.24
CA ASN A 93 -12.32 -6.31 -7.41
C ASN A 93 -11.16 -5.44 -7.91
N GLU A 94 -10.47 -5.91 -8.96
CA GLU A 94 -9.32 -5.26 -9.56
C GLU A 94 -9.61 -3.85 -10.08
N ALA A 95 -10.77 -3.64 -10.70
CA ALA A 95 -11.17 -2.33 -11.22
C ALA A 95 -11.37 -1.31 -10.09
N GLN A 96 -11.99 -1.73 -8.99
CA GLN A 96 -12.15 -0.91 -7.79
C GLN A 96 -10.79 -0.63 -7.12
N PHE A 97 -9.91 -1.63 -7.04
CA PHE A 97 -8.55 -1.44 -6.53
C PHE A 97 -7.78 -0.42 -7.38
N ALA A 98 -7.80 -0.54 -8.71
CA ALA A 98 -7.15 0.40 -9.62
C ALA A 98 -7.75 1.82 -9.51
N SER A 99 -9.08 1.93 -9.32
CA SER A 99 -9.75 3.20 -9.06
C SER A 99 -9.26 3.87 -7.77
N MET A 100 -9.21 3.10 -6.68
CA MET A 100 -8.69 3.58 -5.40
C MET A 100 -7.23 4.03 -5.51
N VAL A 101 -6.36 3.22 -6.13
CA VAL A 101 -4.97 3.60 -6.36
C VAL A 101 -4.87 4.92 -7.11
N ARG A 102 -5.62 5.08 -8.22
CA ARG A 102 -5.61 6.31 -9.02
C ARG A 102 -6.04 7.52 -8.18
N ARG A 103 -7.24 7.46 -7.59
CA ARG A 103 -7.84 8.55 -6.81
C ARG A 103 -6.97 8.98 -5.65
N CYS A 104 -6.42 8.03 -4.87
CA CYS A 104 -5.52 8.35 -3.77
C CYS A 104 -4.21 8.99 -4.26
N ASN A 105 -3.61 8.48 -5.34
CA ASN A 105 -2.39 9.06 -5.90
C ASN A 105 -2.61 10.47 -6.46
N ASP A 106 -3.75 10.73 -7.11
CA ASP A 106 -4.10 12.05 -7.66
C ASP A 106 -4.16 13.13 -6.56
N VAL A 107 -4.55 12.74 -5.33
CA VAL A 107 -4.57 13.62 -4.16
C VAL A 107 -3.35 13.47 -3.25
N GLY A 108 -2.28 12.83 -3.72
CA GLY A 108 -0.99 12.73 -3.02
C GLY A 108 -0.95 11.77 -1.84
N VAL A 109 -1.84 10.77 -1.78
CA VAL A 109 -1.87 9.71 -0.76
C VAL A 109 -1.39 8.39 -1.39
N ARG A 110 -0.28 7.85 -0.90
CA ARG A 110 0.31 6.60 -1.42
C ARG A 110 -0.41 5.36 -0.90
N ILE A 111 -0.34 4.28 -1.67
CA ILE A 111 -0.91 2.98 -1.29
C ILE A 111 0.23 1.99 -1.04
N TYR A 112 0.23 1.38 0.14
CA TYR A 112 1.14 0.32 0.54
C TYR A 112 0.34 -0.97 0.69
N VAL A 113 0.73 -2.00 -0.05
CA VAL A 113 0.02 -3.28 -0.07
C VAL A 113 0.56 -4.21 1.01
N ASP A 114 -0.32 -4.76 1.84
CA ASP A 114 -0.01 -5.93 2.66
C ASP A 114 0.11 -7.16 1.73
N LEU A 115 1.35 -7.55 1.43
CA LEU A 115 1.66 -8.66 0.53
C LEU A 115 2.07 -9.89 1.33
N VAL A 116 1.25 -10.95 1.22
CA VAL A 116 1.54 -12.25 1.82
C VAL A 116 2.17 -13.16 0.75
N PHE A 117 3.50 -13.32 0.80
CA PHE A 117 4.26 -14.13 -0.17
C PHE A 117 5.01 -15.30 0.48
N ASN A 118 4.95 -15.43 1.80
CA ASN A 118 5.66 -16.46 2.55
C ASN A 118 4.98 -17.84 2.49
N HIS A 119 3.65 -17.87 2.42
CA HIS A 119 2.84 -19.10 2.50
C HIS A 119 1.52 -18.95 1.74
N MET A 120 0.78 -20.06 1.62
CA MET A 120 -0.53 -20.19 0.97
C MET A 120 -1.49 -21.01 1.87
N ALA A 121 -2.76 -21.14 1.47
CA ALA A 121 -3.77 -21.99 2.14
C ALA A 121 -3.62 -23.49 1.80
#